data_AF-A0A1H3LTA4-F1
#
_entry.id   AF-A0A1H3LTA4-F1
#
_cell.length_a   1.000
_cell.length_b   1.000
_cell.length_c   1.000
_cell.angle_alpha   90.00
_cell.angle_beta   90.00
_cell.angle_gamma   90.00
#
_symmetry.space_group_name_H-M   'P 1'
#
loop_
_entity.id
_entity.type
_entity.pdbx_description
1 polymer ?
#
loop_
_entity_poly.entity_id
_entity_poly.type
_entity_poly.pdbx_seq_one_letter_code
_entity_poly.pdbx_strand_id
1 'polypeptide(L)'
;MSYPPQQQPGWGPPQQQPWPGYGYQQQRPPKKKRTGLWISLSIVFVLLAAGIPLGLFAKDYFASVGVAANSPSPRGECMVKTEGLLERLYTPTPTGPSEEASVGIGENAGKRYGCSWRPMKSEHIHDRQLSVIVFKYPRPELAQGDFKLKVSPYKKQLTIPGIGDDSILESLDTDSSFSGAELMFVRGTYYVDIIYKGWDKTFFSTEPIPSDESVAAVKDVANDLLIERVR
;
A
#
# COMPACT_ATOMS: atom_id res chain seq x y z
N MET A 1 -129.99 15.97 5.48
CA MET A 1 -130.12 14.74 6.29
C MET A 1 -129.01 13.80 5.83
N SER A 2 -128.06 13.29 6.61
CA SER A 2 -127.66 13.45 8.01
C SER A 2 -126.21 12.89 8.10
N TYR A 3 -125.31 13.57 8.82
CA TYR A 3 -124.01 13.06 9.30
C TYR A 3 -124.21 12.18 10.57
N PRO A 4 -123.17 11.72 11.31
CA PRO A 4 -121.93 10.93 11.07
C PRO A 4 -121.98 9.62 11.94
N PRO A 5 -120.90 8.88 12.34
CA PRO A 5 -119.85 9.24 13.35
C PRO A 5 -118.42 8.70 13.01
N GLN A 6 -117.27 9.21 13.46
CA GLN A 6 -116.67 9.51 14.80
C GLN A 6 -115.92 8.31 15.46
N GLN A 7 -114.58 8.47 15.56
CA GLN A 7 -113.53 8.07 16.55
C GLN A 7 -113.70 6.78 17.41
N GLN A 8 -112.66 6.03 17.83
CA GLN A 8 -111.63 6.38 18.85
C GLN A 8 -110.67 5.14 19.15
N PRO A 9 -109.82 5.04 20.21
CA PRO A 9 -108.34 5.05 20.17
C PRO A 9 -107.60 3.81 20.77
N GLY A 10 -106.25 3.76 20.71
CA GLY A 10 -105.48 2.67 21.35
C GLY A 10 -103.97 2.92 21.58
N TRP A 11 -103.63 3.49 22.74
CA TRP A 11 -102.50 3.22 23.65
C TRP A 11 -101.11 2.79 23.12
N GLY A 12 -100.11 3.65 23.32
CA GLY A 12 -98.68 3.33 23.30
C GLY A 12 -97.98 3.88 24.57
N PRO A 13 -97.11 3.10 25.24
CA PRO A 13 -96.57 3.41 26.57
C PRO A 13 -95.44 4.47 26.59
N PRO A 14 -95.15 5.07 27.78
CA PRO A 14 -94.44 6.35 27.92
C PRO A 14 -92.91 6.29 27.94
N GLN A 15 -92.35 7.47 27.70
CA GLN A 15 -90.94 7.87 27.66
C GLN A 15 -90.08 7.40 28.85
N GLN A 16 -88.82 7.03 28.55
CA GLN A 16 -87.71 7.07 29.51
C GLN A 16 -86.49 7.75 28.87
N GLN A 17 -86.14 8.92 29.39
CA GLN A 17 -84.83 9.57 29.19
C GLN A 17 -83.78 8.89 30.07
N PRO A 18 -82.53 8.74 29.59
CA PRO A 18 -81.37 8.75 30.48
C PRO A 18 -80.33 9.81 30.09
N TRP A 19 -80.12 10.74 31.03
CA TRP A 19 -78.91 11.46 31.46
C TRP A 19 -77.65 11.53 30.57
N PRO A 20 -77.01 12.72 30.41
CA PRO A 20 -75.73 12.86 29.72
C PRO A 20 -74.57 12.37 30.59
N GLY A 21 -74.08 11.17 30.30
CA GLY A 21 -72.86 10.61 30.89
C GLY A 21 -71.60 11.26 30.32
N TYR A 22 -70.75 11.79 31.20
CA TYR A 22 -69.37 12.18 30.91
C TYR A 22 -68.56 10.97 30.45
N GLY A 23 -68.38 10.82 29.14
CA GLY A 23 -67.51 9.82 28.54
C GLY A 23 -66.05 10.28 28.58
N TYR A 24 -65.27 9.75 29.54
CA TYR A 24 -63.81 9.75 29.44
C TYR A 24 -63.41 8.99 28.16
N GLN A 25 -62.88 9.72 27.17
CA GLN A 25 -62.20 9.07 26.04
C GLN A 25 -60.96 8.36 26.57
N GLN A 26 -60.94 7.03 26.49
CA GLN A 26 -59.73 6.24 26.64
C GLN A 26 -58.71 6.74 25.60
N GLN A 27 -57.68 7.45 26.05
CA GLN A 27 -56.47 7.65 25.27
C GLN A 27 -55.87 6.28 24.98
N ARG A 28 -56.07 5.78 23.75
CA ARG A 28 -55.32 4.61 23.27
C ARG A 28 -53.83 4.98 23.33
N PRO A 29 -52.97 4.19 23.99
CA PRO A 29 -51.54 4.47 24.01
C PRO A 29 -51.03 4.52 22.56
N PRO A 30 -50.25 5.54 22.19
CA PRO A 30 -49.78 5.69 20.81
C PRO A 30 -49.01 4.44 20.41
N LYS A 31 -49.43 3.79 19.30
CA LYS A 31 -48.69 2.67 18.72
C LYS A 31 -47.30 3.17 18.34
N LYS A 32 -46.27 2.83 19.12
CA LYS A 32 -44.87 3.14 18.79
C LYS A 32 -44.58 2.60 17.39
N LYS A 33 -44.39 3.50 16.42
CA LYS A 33 -44.04 3.14 15.05
C LYS A 33 -42.64 2.52 15.09
N ARG A 34 -42.57 1.20 14.83
CA ARG A 34 -41.30 0.45 14.74
C ARG A 34 -40.46 0.86 13.53
N THR A 35 -40.86 1.89 12.79
CA THR A 35 -40.17 2.38 11.58
C THR A 35 -38.72 2.76 11.87
N GLY A 36 -38.42 3.39 13.01
CA GLY A 36 -37.04 3.69 13.40
C GLY A 36 -36.19 2.44 13.67
N LEU A 37 -36.80 1.39 14.23
CA LEU A 37 -36.14 0.09 14.44
C LEU A 37 -35.86 -0.60 13.10
N TRP A 38 -36.79 -0.56 12.15
CA TRP A 38 -36.59 -1.13 10.82
C TRP A 38 -35.53 -0.37 10.03
N ILE A 39 -35.51 0.97 10.10
CA ILE A 39 -34.47 1.78 9.46
C ILE A 39 -33.10 1.47 10.08
N SER A 40 -32.99 1.39 11.41
CA SER A 40 -31.71 1.05 12.04
C SER A 40 -31.28 -0.38 11.69
N LEU A 41 -32.21 -1.33 11.67
CA LEU A 41 -31.95 -2.72 11.29
C LEU A 41 -31.51 -2.81 9.83
N SER A 42 -32.14 -2.07 8.91
CA SER A 42 -31.77 -2.02 7.51
C SER A 42 -30.38 -1.42 7.31
N ILE A 43 -30.03 -0.34 8.02
CA ILE A 43 -28.69 0.26 7.94
C ILE A 43 -27.64 -0.71 8.47
N VAL A 44 -27.88 -1.34 9.63
CA VAL A 44 -26.98 -2.36 10.18
C VAL A 44 -26.85 -3.54 9.22
N PHE A 45 -27.94 -3.97 8.61
CA PHE A 45 -27.93 -5.07 7.64
C PHE A 45 -27.17 -4.71 6.37
N VAL A 46 -27.31 -3.48 5.85
CA VAL A 46 -26.54 -3.00 4.69
C VAL A 46 -25.06 -2.87 5.04
N LEU A 47 -24.72 -2.35 6.20
CA LEU A 47 -23.32 -2.25 6.66
C LEU A 47 -22.69 -3.63 6.87
N LEU A 48 -23.43 -4.62 7.37
CA LEU A 48 -22.94 -5.99 7.48
C LEU A 48 -22.87 -6.69 6.12
N ALA A 49 -23.90 -6.55 5.30
CA ALA A 49 -24.00 -7.20 3.99
C ALA A 49 -23.01 -6.63 2.97
N ALA A 50 -22.65 -5.34 3.05
CA ALA A 50 -21.62 -4.74 2.22
C ALA A 50 -20.25 -4.75 2.90
N GLY A 51 -20.18 -4.47 4.20
CA GLY A 51 -18.92 -4.30 4.93
C GLY A 51 -18.15 -5.60 5.14
N ILE A 52 -18.83 -6.73 5.39
CA ILE A 52 -18.15 -8.03 5.51
C ILE A 52 -17.49 -8.44 4.19
N PRO A 53 -18.18 -8.49 3.03
CA PRO A 53 -17.53 -8.85 1.78
C PRO A 53 -16.51 -7.80 1.32
N LEU A 54 -16.74 -6.50 1.52
CA LEU A 54 -15.72 -5.47 1.25
C LEU A 54 -14.49 -5.65 2.13
N GLY A 55 -14.66 -5.99 3.41
CA GLY A 55 -13.55 -6.24 4.33
C GLY A 55 -12.74 -7.49 3.98
N LEU A 56 -13.40 -8.56 3.56
CA LEU A 56 -12.73 -9.78 3.07
C LEU A 56 -11.99 -9.52 1.76
N PHE A 57 -12.62 -8.82 0.82
CA PHE A 57 -11.99 -8.46 -0.45
C PHE A 57 -10.80 -7.52 -0.25
N ALA A 58 -10.92 -6.53 0.64
CA ALA A 58 -9.81 -5.67 1.01
C ALA A 58 -8.69 -6.47 1.67
N LYS A 59 -9.00 -7.39 2.59
CA LYS A 59 -7.99 -8.25 3.22
C LYS A 59 -7.21 -9.05 2.19
N ASP A 60 -7.89 -9.66 1.22
CA ASP A 60 -7.23 -10.46 0.18
C ASP A 60 -6.49 -9.59 -0.85
N TYR A 61 -6.98 -8.38 -1.12
CA TYR A 61 -6.32 -7.40 -1.99
C TYR A 61 -5.04 -6.82 -1.37
N PHE A 62 -5.05 -6.55 -0.05
CA PHE A 62 -3.91 -6.04 0.71
C PHE A 62 -2.99 -7.15 1.26
N ALA A 63 -3.31 -8.42 1.03
CA ALA A 63 -2.42 -9.51 1.38
C ALA A 63 -1.21 -9.50 0.42
N SER A 64 -0.16 -8.77 0.80
CA SER A 64 1.13 -8.81 0.11
C SER A 64 1.62 -10.26 0.08
N VAL A 65 1.80 -10.78 -1.12
CA VAL A 65 2.34 -12.11 -1.37
C VAL A 65 3.85 -11.96 -1.53
N GLY A 66 4.52 -11.67 -0.42
CA GLY A 66 5.98 -11.52 -0.33
C GLY A 66 6.78 -12.82 -0.53
N VAL A 67 6.26 -13.80 -1.28
CA VAL A 67 6.95 -15.07 -1.52
C VAL A 67 7.89 -14.90 -2.71
N ALA A 68 9.14 -15.33 -2.60
CA ALA A 68 10.06 -15.32 -3.74
C ALA A 68 9.56 -16.27 -4.85
N ALA A 69 9.52 -15.82 -6.11
CA ALA A 69 9.28 -16.73 -7.22
C ALA A 69 10.45 -17.73 -7.36
N ASN A 70 10.19 -18.92 -7.92
CA ASN A 70 11.20 -19.93 -8.30
C ASN A 70 12.08 -19.50 -9.48
N SER A 71 12.46 -18.22 -9.54
CA SER A 71 13.42 -17.69 -10.50
C SER A 71 14.84 -18.07 -10.06
N PRO A 72 15.78 -18.28 -11.00
CA PRO A 72 17.18 -18.45 -10.65
C PRO A 72 17.65 -17.24 -9.84
N SER A 73 18.18 -17.47 -8.63
CA SER A 73 18.77 -16.39 -7.84
C SER A 73 19.93 -15.74 -8.61
N PRO A 74 20.07 -14.40 -8.61
CA PRO A 74 21.22 -13.74 -9.19
C PRO A 74 22.48 -14.28 -8.54
N ARG A 75 23.56 -14.43 -9.30
CA ARG A 75 24.85 -14.91 -8.77
C ARG A 75 25.89 -13.79 -8.90
N GLY A 76 26.94 -13.84 -8.08
CA GLY A 76 28.08 -12.93 -8.22
C GLY A 76 28.06 -11.72 -7.29
N GLU A 77 28.88 -10.73 -7.64
CA GLU A 77 29.31 -9.62 -6.75
C GLU A 77 28.17 -8.66 -6.35
N CYS A 78 27.03 -8.68 -7.05
CA CYS A 78 25.86 -7.83 -6.77
C CYS A 78 24.74 -8.52 -5.98
N MET A 79 24.90 -9.79 -5.59
CA MET A 79 23.86 -10.57 -4.90
C MET A 79 23.65 -10.08 -3.46
N VAL A 80 22.40 -9.83 -3.10
CA VAL A 80 21.99 -9.58 -1.71
C VAL A 80 21.92 -10.91 -0.96
N LYS A 81 22.59 -10.99 0.20
CA LYS A 81 22.81 -12.24 0.94
C LYS A 81 22.10 -12.32 2.28
N THR A 82 21.83 -11.17 2.91
CA THR A 82 21.09 -11.12 4.17
C THR A 82 19.71 -11.74 3.98
N GLU A 83 19.47 -12.81 4.72
CA GLU A 83 18.20 -13.53 4.72
C GLU A 83 17.05 -12.61 5.13
N GLY A 84 15.93 -12.66 4.38
CA GLY A 84 14.76 -11.85 4.66
C GLY A 84 14.86 -10.38 4.23
N LEU A 85 16.03 -9.89 3.77
CA LEU A 85 16.18 -8.48 3.40
C LEU A 85 15.30 -8.15 2.18
N LEU A 86 15.34 -8.96 1.13
CA LEU A 86 14.57 -8.71 -0.08
C LEU A 86 13.05 -8.79 0.14
N GLU A 87 12.61 -9.67 1.05
CA GLU A 87 11.22 -9.79 1.49
C GLU A 87 10.78 -8.53 2.25
N ARG A 88 11.60 -8.02 3.18
CA ARG A 88 11.33 -6.75 3.88
C ARG A 88 11.25 -5.55 2.95
N LEU A 89 12.01 -5.58 1.84
CA LEU A 89 11.99 -4.55 0.81
C LEU A 89 10.87 -4.73 -0.22
N TYR A 90 10.02 -5.76 -0.07
CA TYR A 90 8.96 -6.11 -1.02
C TYR A 90 9.47 -6.38 -2.44
N THR A 91 10.75 -6.74 -2.59
CA THR A 91 11.39 -7.11 -3.85
C THR A 91 11.98 -8.52 -3.78
N PRO A 92 11.23 -9.57 -3.43
CA PRO A 92 11.80 -10.90 -3.22
C PRO A 92 12.17 -11.62 -4.53
N THR A 93 11.67 -11.16 -5.68
CA THR A 93 11.81 -11.89 -6.94
C THR A 93 12.88 -11.28 -7.84
N PRO A 94 13.92 -12.04 -8.23
CA PRO A 94 14.88 -11.54 -9.21
C PRO A 94 14.25 -11.42 -10.60
N THR A 95 14.65 -10.38 -11.32
CA THR A 95 14.11 -10.04 -12.65
C THR A 95 14.78 -10.82 -13.78
N GLY A 96 15.89 -11.52 -13.49
CA GLY A 96 16.64 -12.31 -14.44
C GLY A 96 17.96 -12.81 -13.82
N PRO A 97 18.80 -13.51 -14.62
CA PRO A 97 20.15 -13.82 -14.19
C PRO A 97 20.95 -12.53 -13.97
N SER A 98 22.01 -12.62 -13.15
CA SER A 98 22.99 -11.55 -13.02
C SER A 98 23.64 -11.25 -14.38
N GLU A 99 23.70 -9.98 -14.75
CA GLU A 99 24.40 -9.53 -15.95
C GLU A 99 25.88 -9.33 -15.63
N GLU A 100 26.80 -9.96 -16.37
CA GLU A 100 28.24 -9.66 -16.32
C GLU A 100 28.65 -9.03 -17.66
N ALA A 101 29.31 -7.87 -17.61
CA ALA A 101 29.83 -7.19 -18.78
C ALA A 101 31.23 -6.62 -18.50
N SER A 102 32.09 -6.58 -19.52
CA SER A 102 33.34 -5.83 -19.44
C SER A 102 33.06 -4.33 -19.56
N VAL A 103 33.78 -3.52 -18.80
CA VAL A 103 33.74 -2.04 -18.89
C VAL A 103 35.13 -1.48 -19.10
N GLY A 104 35.26 -0.39 -19.86
CA GLY A 104 36.57 0.16 -20.22
C GLY A 104 37.28 -0.59 -21.35
N ILE A 105 38.54 -0.20 -21.62
CA ILE A 105 39.34 -0.72 -22.74
C ILE A 105 40.76 -1.01 -22.26
N GLY A 106 41.37 -2.08 -22.78
CA GLY A 106 42.77 -2.41 -22.56
C GLY A 106 43.09 -2.76 -21.11
N GLU A 107 44.23 -2.27 -20.61
CA GLU A 107 44.69 -2.50 -19.22
C GLU A 107 43.79 -1.88 -18.14
N ASN A 108 42.89 -0.99 -18.53
CA ASN A 108 41.91 -0.35 -17.64
C ASN A 108 40.55 -1.06 -17.64
N ALA A 109 40.44 -2.20 -18.35
CA ALA A 109 39.19 -2.95 -18.41
C ALA A 109 38.83 -3.50 -17.03
N GLY A 110 37.64 -3.15 -16.57
CA GLY A 110 36.99 -3.68 -15.38
C GLY A 110 35.83 -4.61 -15.74
N LYS A 111 35.10 -5.02 -14.70
CA LYS A 111 33.88 -5.82 -14.81
C LYS A 111 32.69 -5.08 -14.20
N ARG A 112 31.52 -5.24 -14.81
CA ARG A 112 30.23 -4.75 -14.33
C ARG A 112 29.34 -5.95 -14.03
N TYR A 113 28.72 -5.94 -12.87
CA TYR A 113 27.75 -6.92 -12.41
C TYR A 113 26.42 -6.22 -12.14
N GLY A 114 25.34 -6.69 -12.75
CA GLY A 114 23.99 -6.15 -12.56
C GLY A 114 23.06 -7.18 -11.95
N CYS A 115 22.43 -6.84 -10.83
CA CYS A 115 21.38 -7.62 -10.19
C CYS A 115 20.14 -6.75 -10.02
N SER A 116 18.95 -7.30 -10.20
CA SER A 116 17.71 -6.55 -10.02
C SER A 116 16.57 -7.43 -9.56
N TRP A 117 15.77 -6.88 -8.67
CA TRP A 117 14.63 -7.54 -8.04
C TRP A 117 13.39 -6.67 -8.08
N ARG A 118 12.25 -7.33 -8.10
CA ARG A 118 10.93 -6.74 -8.10
C ARG A 118 9.95 -7.65 -7.36
N PRO A 119 8.78 -7.15 -6.98
CA PRO A 119 7.69 -7.98 -6.52
C PRO A 119 7.24 -8.98 -7.60
N MET A 120 6.59 -10.05 -7.16
CA MET A 120 5.92 -10.97 -8.08
C MET A 120 4.76 -10.28 -8.79
N LYS A 121 4.35 -10.81 -9.94
CA LYS A 121 3.16 -10.31 -10.67
C LYS A 121 1.87 -10.38 -9.83
N SER A 122 1.82 -11.28 -8.85
CA SER A 122 0.71 -11.42 -7.90
C SER A 122 0.76 -10.42 -6.74
N GLU A 123 1.84 -9.66 -6.58
CA GLU A 123 1.85 -8.52 -5.66
C GLU A 123 0.95 -7.42 -6.22
N HIS A 124 0.13 -6.84 -5.34
CA HIS A 124 -0.91 -5.90 -5.72
C HIS A 124 -0.78 -4.55 -5.03
N ILE A 125 0.06 -4.46 -4.00
CA ILE A 125 0.27 -3.25 -3.21
C ILE A 125 1.59 -2.58 -3.57
N HIS A 126 2.69 -3.33 -3.48
CA HIS A 126 4.02 -2.76 -3.65
C HIS A 126 4.48 -2.92 -5.09
N ASP A 127 4.68 -1.80 -5.80
CA ASP A 127 5.34 -1.77 -7.12
C ASP A 127 6.69 -1.12 -6.96
N ARG A 128 7.59 -1.86 -6.31
CA ARG A 128 8.93 -1.41 -5.92
C ARG A 128 9.99 -2.18 -6.70
N GLN A 129 11.16 -1.60 -6.88
CA GLN A 129 12.27 -2.23 -7.59
C GLN A 129 13.57 -1.92 -6.88
N LEU A 130 14.38 -2.96 -6.68
CA LEU A 130 15.77 -2.86 -6.25
C LEU A 130 16.68 -3.18 -7.43
N SER A 131 17.66 -2.32 -7.69
CA SER A 131 18.73 -2.55 -8.66
C SER A 131 20.07 -2.33 -7.98
N VAL A 132 20.99 -3.28 -8.15
CA VAL A 132 22.35 -3.21 -7.63
C VAL A 132 23.29 -3.38 -8.81
N ILE A 133 24.11 -2.37 -9.07
CA ILE A 133 25.15 -2.40 -10.10
C ILE A 133 26.50 -2.27 -9.40
N VAL A 134 27.38 -3.22 -9.66
CA VAL A 134 28.73 -3.27 -9.10
C VAL A 134 29.73 -3.21 -10.21
N PHE A 135 30.63 -2.24 -10.16
CA PHE A 135 31.78 -2.12 -11.03
C PHE A 135 33.04 -2.51 -10.25
N LYS A 136 33.85 -3.39 -10.81
CA LYS A 136 35.15 -3.81 -10.27
C LYS A 136 36.22 -3.41 -11.26
N TYR A 137 37.07 -2.48 -10.86
CA TYR A 137 38.16 -1.96 -11.68
C TYR A 137 39.49 -2.62 -11.30
N PRO A 138 40.51 -2.55 -12.17
CA PRO A 138 41.85 -3.03 -11.82
C PRO A 138 42.56 -2.11 -10.80
N ARG A 139 42.11 -0.85 -10.67
CA ARG A 139 42.75 0.17 -9.82
C ARG A 139 41.73 1.08 -9.12
N PRO A 140 41.98 1.53 -7.88
CA PRO A 140 41.05 2.38 -7.13
C PRO A 140 40.75 3.72 -7.79
N GLU A 141 41.72 4.32 -8.48
CA GLU A 141 41.56 5.64 -9.11
C GLU A 141 40.51 5.60 -10.23
N LEU A 142 40.35 4.46 -10.90
CA LEU A 142 39.34 4.25 -11.93
C LEU A 142 37.93 4.16 -11.32
N ALA A 143 37.79 3.46 -10.20
CA ALA A 143 36.53 3.37 -9.47
C ALA A 143 36.10 4.74 -8.94
N GLN A 144 37.05 5.48 -8.35
CA GLN A 144 36.82 6.86 -7.89
C GLN A 144 36.47 7.80 -9.06
N GLY A 145 37.13 7.62 -10.21
CA GLY A 145 36.85 8.37 -11.42
C GLY A 145 35.41 8.17 -11.90
N ASP A 146 34.95 6.93 -11.99
CA ASP A 146 33.58 6.61 -12.40
C ASP A 146 32.53 7.14 -11.39
N PHE A 147 32.80 6.98 -10.10
CA PHE A 147 31.98 7.56 -9.03
C PHE A 147 31.83 9.08 -9.23
N LYS A 148 32.93 9.81 -9.40
CA LYS A 148 32.90 11.27 -9.60
C LYS A 148 32.17 11.72 -10.87
N LEU A 149 32.17 10.90 -11.93
CA LEU A 149 31.45 11.19 -13.17
C LEU A 149 29.92 11.00 -13.04
N LYS A 150 29.49 10.12 -12.13
CA LYS A 150 28.07 9.82 -11.90
C LYS A 150 27.39 10.79 -10.95
N VAL A 151 28.16 11.34 -10.04
CA VAL A 151 27.73 12.35 -9.09
C VAL A 151 27.28 13.62 -9.81
N SER A 152 25.97 13.93 -9.75
CA SER A 152 25.40 15.08 -10.47
C SER A 152 25.52 16.37 -9.66
N PRO A 153 26.26 17.39 -10.11
CA PRO A 153 26.48 18.62 -9.33
C PRO A 153 25.20 19.45 -9.08
N TYR A 154 24.08 19.10 -9.72
CA TYR A 154 22.81 19.83 -9.65
C TYR A 154 21.79 19.19 -8.72
N LYS A 155 22.07 18.00 -8.17
CA LYS A 155 21.16 17.32 -7.25
C LYS A 155 21.57 17.57 -5.80
N LYS A 156 20.58 17.53 -4.90
CA LYS A 156 20.84 17.55 -3.46
C LYS A 156 21.46 16.22 -3.06
N GLN A 157 22.73 16.25 -2.72
CA GLN A 157 23.51 15.07 -2.33
C GLN A 157 23.72 15.08 -0.81
N LEU A 158 23.61 13.91 -0.19
CA LEU A 158 23.99 13.69 1.20
C LEU A 158 25.11 12.66 1.27
N THR A 159 26.22 13.01 1.90
CA THR A 159 27.28 12.04 2.21
C THR A 159 26.84 11.15 3.37
N ILE A 160 27.02 9.83 3.24
CA ILE A 160 26.65 8.87 4.28
C ILE A 160 27.91 8.35 4.98
N PRO A 161 28.16 8.74 6.25
CA PRO A 161 29.32 8.25 6.98
C PRO A 161 29.20 6.73 7.20
N GLY A 162 30.32 6.02 7.11
CA GLY A 162 30.41 4.59 7.37
C GLY A 162 30.08 3.68 6.19
N ILE A 163 29.76 4.23 5.02
CA ILE A 163 29.55 3.46 3.79
C ILE A 163 30.67 3.79 2.79
N GLY A 164 31.51 2.79 2.49
CA GLY A 164 32.63 2.95 1.55
C GLY A 164 33.72 3.91 2.04
N ASP A 165 34.62 4.24 1.12
CA ASP A 165 35.63 5.30 1.28
C ASP A 165 35.00 6.67 0.99
N ASP A 166 34.07 6.72 0.05
CA ASP A 166 33.25 7.87 -0.31
C ASP A 166 31.84 7.38 -0.68
N SER A 167 30.81 8.13 -0.31
CA SER A 167 29.42 7.80 -0.65
C SER A 167 28.54 9.03 -0.84
N ILE A 168 27.56 8.90 -1.71
CA ILE A 168 26.56 9.91 -2.01
C ILE A 168 25.19 9.24 -2.08
N LEU A 169 24.27 9.81 -1.32
CA LEU A 169 22.85 9.49 -1.34
C LEU A 169 22.10 10.60 -2.08
N GLU A 170 21.30 10.21 -3.06
CA GLU A 170 20.37 11.07 -3.77
C GLU A 170 18.93 10.60 -3.54
N SER A 171 18.01 11.55 -3.38
CA SER A 171 16.58 11.25 -3.46
C SER A 171 16.14 11.18 -4.92
N LEU A 172 15.28 10.21 -5.24
CA LEU A 172 14.64 10.05 -6.54
C LEU A 172 13.18 10.54 -6.53
N ASP A 173 12.81 11.37 -5.55
CA ASP A 173 11.48 11.96 -5.47
C ASP A 173 11.13 12.73 -6.74
N THR A 174 9.95 12.48 -7.28
CA THR A 174 9.39 13.20 -8.44
C THR A 174 8.09 13.89 -8.04
N ASP A 175 7.55 14.74 -8.92
CA ASP A 175 6.20 15.32 -8.73
C ASP A 175 5.06 14.30 -8.93
N SER A 176 5.38 13.01 -9.08
CA SER A 176 4.44 11.90 -9.22
C SER A 176 4.46 10.98 -8.00
N SER A 177 3.65 9.92 -7.98
CA SER A 177 3.73 8.90 -6.93
C SER A 177 5.01 8.07 -6.97
N PHE A 178 5.87 8.25 -7.97
CA PHE A 178 7.16 7.59 -8.05
C PHE A 178 8.20 8.28 -7.16
N SER A 179 8.80 7.53 -6.24
CA SER A 179 9.88 8.00 -5.38
C SER A 179 10.91 6.89 -5.15
N GLY A 180 11.99 7.23 -4.45
CA GLY A 180 13.03 6.29 -4.11
C GLY A 180 14.30 6.95 -3.60
N ALA A 181 15.34 6.13 -3.46
CA ALA A 181 16.67 6.58 -3.14
C ALA A 181 17.70 5.89 -4.04
N GLU A 182 18.77 6.61 -4.33
CA GLU A 182 19.96 6.11 -5.02
C GLU A 182 21.16 6.32 -4.10
N LEU A 183 21.87 5.25 -3.78
CA LEU A 183 23.10 5.29 -3.00
C LEU A 183 24.24 4.79 -3.88
N MET A 184 25.15 5.71 -4.15
CA MET A 184 26.40 5.45 -4.83
C MET A 184 27.53 5.47 -3.82
N PHE A 185 28.45 4.50 -3.90
CA PHE A 185 29.66 4.54 -3.09
C PHE A 185 30.84 3.88 -3.79
N VAL A 186 32.03 4.27 -3.37
CA VAL A 186 33.30 3.68 -3.82
C VAL A 186 34.00 3.06 -2.62
N ARG A 187 34.66 1.92 -2.85
CA ARG A 187 35.51 1.27 -1.85
C ARG A 187 36.65 0.51 -2.54
N GLY A 188 37.88 0.99 -2.37
CA GLY A 188 39.04 0.45 -3.07
C GLY A 188 38.81 0.42 -4.58
N THR A 189 38.84 -0.77 -5.18
CA THR A 189 38.64 -0.95 -6.63
C THR A 189 37.18 -1.10 -7.05
N TYR A 190 36.23 -0.94 -6.14
CA TYR A 190 34.81 -1.12 -6.40
C TYR A 190 34.07 0.20 -6.43
N TYR A 191 33.24 0.39 -7.44
CA TYR A 191 32.17 1.39 -7.47
C TYR A 191 30.83 0.66 -7.44
N VAL A 192 29.90 1.11 -6.60
CA VAL A 192 28.60 0.48 -6.41
C VAL A 192 27.51 1.52 -6.52
N ASP A 193 26.46 1.17 -7.24
CA ASP A 193 25.26 1.96 -7.45
C ASP A 193 24.04 1.12 -7.05
N ILE A 194 23.32 1.58 -6.02
CA ILE A 194 22.14 0.93 -5.46
C ILE A 194 20.96 1.85 -5.67
N ILE A 195 19.96 1.37 -6.39
CA ILE A 195 18.74 2.11 -6.68
C ILE A 195 17.55 1.34 -6.10
N TYR A 196 16.81 1.99 -5.22
CA TYR A 196 15.54 1.47 -4.71
C TYR A 196 14.44 2.48 -4.95
N LYS A 197 13.44 2.12 -5.75
CA LYS A 197 12.41 3.06 -6.23
C LYS A 197 11.10 2.38 -6.58
N GLY A 198 10.04 3.16 -6.69
CA GLY A 198 8.72 2.67 -7.08
C GLY A 198 7.61 3.49 -6.45
N TRP A 199 6.48 2.82 -6.20
CA TRP A 199 5.33 3.37 -5.49
C TRP A 199 4.55 2.26 -4.80
N ASP A 200 3.69 2.65 -3.87
CA ASP A 200 2.72 1.76 -3.24
C ASP A 200 1.30 2.10 -3.71
N LYS A 201 0.45 1.10 -3.84
CA LYS A 201 -0.98 1.28 -4.12
C LYS A 201 -1.74 1.35 -2.82
N THR A 202 -2.59 2.36 -2.71
CA THR A 202 -3.64 2.46 -1.70
C THR A 202 -4.99 2.13 -2.33
N PHE A 203 -6.05 2.14 -1.53
CA PHE A 203 -7.38 1.74 -2.00
C PHE A 203 -7.91 2.62 -3.17
N PHE A 204 -7.46 3.87 -3.26
CA PHE A 204 -7.95 4.84 -4.25
C PHE A 204 -6.84 5.53 -5.07
N SER A 205 -5.56 5.27 -4.79
CA SER A 205 -4.44 6.02 -5.35
C SER A 205 -3.16 5.18 -5.39
N THR A 206 -2.11 5.74 -5.98
CA THR A 206 -0.73 5.38 -5.70
C THR A 206 -0.09 6.44 -4.80
N GLU A 207 0.83 6.03 -3.94
CA GLU A 207 1.58 6.88 -3.03
C GLU A 207 3.09 6.63 -3.20
N PRO A 208 3.92 7.67 -3.03
CA PRO A 208 5.36 7.51 -3.02
C PRO A 208 5.80 6.66 -1.82
N ILE A 209 6.86 5.88 -2.04
CA ILE A 209 7.61 5.24 -0.96
C ILE A 209 8.10 6.35 -0.01
N PRO A 210 7.87 6.24 1.32
CA PRO A 210 8.42 7.17 2.30
C PRO A 210 9.94 7.33 2.14
N SER A 211 10.41 8.57 2.21
CA SER A 211 11.83 8.89 1.97
C SER A 211 12.77 8.22 2.97
N ASP A 212 12.38 8.17 4.25
CA ASP A 212 13.13 7.47 5.29
C ASP A 212 13.23 5.96 5.03
N GLU A 213 12.14 5.36 4.54
CA GLU A 213 12.11 3.94 4.17
C GLU A 213 13.01 3.64 2.96
N SER A 214 12.96 4.45 1.90
CA SER A 214 13.80 4.23 0.72
C SER A 214 15.29 4.45 1.02
N VAL A 215 15.61 5.43 1.87
CA VAL A 215 16.98 5.66 2.34
C VAL A 215 17.47 4.53 3.24
N ALA A 216 16.64 4.00 4.13
CA ALA A 216 17.00 2.83 4.94
C ALA A 216 17.27 1.61 4.05
N ALA A 217 16.43 1.37 3.04
CA ALA A 217 16.57 0.25 2.12
C ALA A 217 17.93 0.22 1.41
N VAL A 218 18.35 1.33 0.79
CA VAL A 218 19.64 1.38 0.08
C VAL A 218 20.83 1.25 1.04
N LYS A 219 20.72 1.75 2.28
CA LYS A 219 21.76 1.58 3.31
C LYS A 219 21.89 0.14 3.79
N ASP A 220 20.78 -0.54 4.03
CA ASP A 220 20.77 -1.94 4.45
C ASP A 220 21.41 -2.83 3.37
N VAL A 221 21.07 -2.59 2.10
CA VAL A 221 21.69 -3.28 0.96
C VAL A 221 23.18 -2.95 0.84
N ALA A 222 23.57 -1.68 1.02
CA ALA A 222 24.98 -1.31 1.02
C ALA A 222 25.76 -2.05 2.11
N ASN A 223 25.23 -2.10 3.34
CA ASN A 223 25.85 -2.81 4.45
C ASN A 223 26.01 -4.31 4.18
N ASP A 224 24.98 -4.95 3.60
CA ASP A 224 25.05 -6.35 3.16
C ASP A 224 26.21 -6.60 2.18
N LEU A 225 26.36 -5.72 1.18
CA LEU A 225 27.43 -5.82 0.19
C LEU A 225 28.83 -5.48 0.76
N LEU A 226 28.89 -4.59 1.75
CA LEU A 226 30.15 -4.15 2.35
C LEU A 226 30.74 -5.19 3.32
N ILE A 227 29.91 -5.93 4.05
CA ILE A 227 30.35 -6.94 5.04
C ILE A 227 31.31 -7.96 4.41
N GLU A 228 31.14 -8.28 3.13
CA GLU A 228 31.96 -9.29 2.46
C GLU A 228 33.21 -8.75 1.79
N ARG A 229 33.26 -7.47 1.44
CA ARG A 229 34.37 -6.89 0.67
C ARG A 229 35.52 -6.36 1.52
N VAL A 230 35.51 -6.66 2.82
CA VAL A 230 36.59 -6.33 3.78
C VAL A 230 37.49 -7.52 4.08
N ARG A 231 37.11 -8.74 3.65
CA ARG A 231 37.93 -9.95 3.79
C ARG A 231 38.66 -10.25 2.50
#